data_AF-A0AAW0FF97-F1
#
_entry.id   AF-A0AAW0FF97-F1
#
_cell.length_a   1.000
_cell.length_b   1.000
_cell.length_c   1.000
_cell.angle_alpha   90.00
_cell.angle_beta   90.00
_cell.angle_gamma   90.00
#
_symmetry.space_group_name_H-M   'P 1'
#
loop_
_entity.id
_entity.type
_entity.pdbx_description
1 polymer ?
#
loop_
_entity_poly.entity_id
_entity_poly.type
_entity_poly.pdbx_seq_one_letter_code
_entity_poly.pdbx_strand_id
1 'polypeptide(L)'
;MTPWEILDPQFNLFFQSFWADNADAVSFAYSGTGALKTDYTRTGKRTKVGALNDLNNSIVRYYKNNYTDGARQDSYDLFLGIFKPHQDAVNTPFIDKRPPYIQLLPYLMGTSLLVFLAILWYPRGSVLNWKNLLVISGCILFNIKSLLYIHTEGYQFVNWPKLYQLDYLKKSDVFDAEGKFVGIKYEEQDNFKTIGKKKN
;
A
#
# COMPACT_ATOMS: atom_id res chain seq x y z
N MET A 1 30.11 -23.67 3.73
CA MET A 1 30.52 -23.61 5.14
C MET A 1 31.50 -22.47 5.25
N THR A 2 31.20 -21.47 6.07
CA THR A 2 32.09 -20.31 6.24
C THR A 2 33.30 -20.70 7.10
N PRO A 3 34.47 -20.04 6.96
CA PRO A 3 35.63 -20.33 7.79
C PRO A 3 35.33 -20.26 9.31
N TRP A 4 34.46 -19.33 9.71
CA TRP A 4 34.05 -19.11 11.09
C TRP A 4 33.11 -20.19 11.64
N GLU A 5 32.31 -20.84 10.78
CA GLU A 5 31.50 -22.00 11.20
C GLU A 5 32.35 -23.17 11.70
N ILE A 6 33.59 -23.28 11.24
CA ILE A 6 34.53 -24.34 11.63
C ILE A 6 35.38 -23.90 12.84
N LEU A 7 35.83 -22.64 12.82
CA LEU A 7 36.76 -22.10 13.83
C LEU A 7 36.08 -21.73 15.15
N ASP A 8 34.92 -21.07 15.10
CA ASP A 8 34.14 -20.67 16.27
C ASP A 8 32.63 -20.56 15.93
N PRO A 9 31.87 -21.65 16.12
CA PRO A 9 30.44 -21.67 15.83
C PRO A 9 29.62 -20.69 16.66
N GLN A 10 30.03 -20.40 17.91
CA GLN A 10 29.30 -19.49 18.79
C GLN A 10 29.46 -18.04 18.32
N PHE A 11 30.70 -17.65 18.01
CA PHE A 11 30.98 -16.33 17.43
C PHE A 11 30.24 -16.15 16.10
N ASN A 12 30.26 -17.15 15.21
CA ASN A 12 29.56 -17.05 13.93
C ASN A 12 28.05 -16.83 14.10
N LEU A 13 27.40 -17.56 15.02
CA LEU A 13 25.98 -17.39 15.30
C LEU A 13 25.67 -16.00 15.90
N PHE A 14 26.52 -15.51 16.80
CA PHE A 14 26.40 -14.17 17.36
C PHE A 14 26.52 -13.11 16.27
N PHE A 15 27.55 -13.20 15.42
CA PHE A 15 27.81 -12.24 14.35
C PHE A 15 26.67 -12.20 13.32
N GLN A 16 26.17 -13.37 12.91
CA GLN A 16 25.03 -13.52 12.02
C GLN A 16 23.75 -12.91 12.61
N SER A 17 23.47 -13.19 13.88
CA SER A 17 22.33 -12.61 14.60
C SER A 17 22.42 -11.10 14.71
N PHE A 18 23.59 -10.58 15.09
CA PHE A 18 23.85 -9.15 15.23
C PHE A 18 23.57 -8.38 13.92
N TRP A 19 24.06 -8.89 12.78
CA TRP A 19 23.81 -8.26 11.49
C TRP A 19 22.35 -8.36 11.04
N ALA A 20 21.68 -9.46 11.38
CA ALA A 20 20.27 -9.60 11.08
C ALA A 20 19.42 -8.61 11.91
N ASP A 21 19.75 -8.40 13.18
CA ASP A 21 19.11 -7.40 14.05
C ASP A 21 19.39 -5.98 13.57
N ASN A 22 20.62 -5.69 13.13
CA ASN A 22 20.97 -4.42 12.51
C ASN A 22 20.12 -4.16 11.25
N ALA A 23 19.99 -5.15 10.37
CA ALA A 23 19.15 -5.04 9.18
C ALA A 23 17.67 -4.78 9.53
N ASP A 24 17.15 -5.46 10.55
CA ASP A 24 15.80 -5.23 11.06
C ASP A 24 15.63 -3.78 11.55
N ALA A 25 16.56 -3.28 12.37
CA ALA A 25 16.50 -1.91 12.91
C ALA A 25 16.51 -0.85 11.80
N VAL A 26 17.40 -0.99 10.81
CA VAL A 26 17.45 -0.07 9.65
C VAL A 26 16.15 -0.15 8.85
N SER A 27 15.63 -1.36 8.61
CA SER A 27 14.38 -1.57 7.88
C SER A 27 13.18 -0.92 8.57
N PHE A 28 13.10 -0.99 9.89
CA PHE A 28 12.03 -0.35 10.65
C PHE A 28 12.02 1.17 10.49
N ALA A 29 13.19 1.81 10.43
CA ALA A 29 13.30 3.26 10.34
C ALA A 29 12.60 3.84 9.09
N TYR A 30 12.75 3.22 7.92
CA TYR A 30 12.16 3.75 6.69
C TYR A 30 10.85 3.05 6.29
N SER A 31 10.76 1.73 6.47
CA SER A 31 9.60 0.94 6.00
C SER A 31 8.59 0.58 7.07
N GLY A 32 8.92 0.81 8.35
CA GLY A 32 8.09 0.46 9.49
C GLY A 32 7.93 -1.05 9.71
N THR A 33 8.74 -1.89 9.07
CA THR A 33 8.75 -3.35 9.25
C THR A 33 10.18 -3.88 9.34
N GLY A 34 10.34 -5.09 9.86
CA GLY A 34 11.62 -5.79 9.85
C GLY A 34 12.13 -6.04 8.43
N ALA A 35 13.41 -6.36 8.31
CA ALA A 35 14.03 -6.67 7.04
C ALA A 35 13.46 -7.98 6.49
N LEU A 36 13.48 -8.10 5.16
CA LEU A 36 13.12 -9.34 4.49
C LEU A 36 14.33 -10.27 4.44
N LYS A 37 14.08 -11.58 4.40
CA LYS A 37 15.11 -12.63 4.23
C LYS A 37 16.18 -12.63 5.33
N THR A 38 15.87 -12.12 6.51
CA THR A 38 16.83 -12.09 7.62
C THR A 38 17.16 -13.48 8.15
N ASP A 39 16.36 -14.50 7.82
CA ASP A 39 16.66 -15.90 8.11
C ASP A 39 17.88 -16.44 7.36
N TYR A 40 18.15 -15.94 6.15
CA TYR A 40 19.41 -16.24 5.45
C TYR A 40 20.61 -15.70 6.20
N THR A 41 20.51 -14.47 6.72
CA THR A 41 21.59 -13.88 7.52
C THR A 41 21.79 -14.63 8.82
N ARG A 42 20.71 -15.03 9.50
CA ARG A 42 20.77 -15.72 10.82
C ARG A 42 21.18 -17.19 10.77
N THR A 43 20.82 -17.89 9.70
CA THR A 43 20.95 -19.37 9.66
C THR A 43 21.71 -19.87 8.44
N GLY A 44 22.11 -18.98 7.53
CA GLY A 44 22.74 -19.33 6.26
C GLY A 44 21.81 -20.01 5.25
N LYS A 45 20.53 -20.25 5.58
CA LYS A 45 19.57 -20.96 4.72
C LYS A 45 18.17 -20.36 4.79
N ARG A 46 17.37 -20.64 3.76
CA ARG A 46 15.96 -20.25 3.73
C ARG A 46 15.13 -21.16 4.64
N THR A 47 14.30 -20.55 5.47
CA THR A 47 13.34 -21.24 6.33
C THR A 47 11.90 -20.98 5.89
N LYS A 48 10.99 -21.94 6.11
CA LYS A 48 9.56 -21.77 5.83
C LYS A 48 8.94 -20.68 6.70
N VAL A 49 9.36 -20.60 7.96
CA VAL A 49 8.93 -19.55 8.90
C VAL A 49 9.41 -18.18 8.44
N GLY A 50 10.66 -18.05 8.00
CA GLY A 50 11.19 -16.82 7.40
C GLY A 50 10.40 -16.39 6.16
N ALA A 51 9.95 -17.34 5.34
CA ALA A 51 9.09 -17.03 4.19
C ALA A 51 7.72 -16.49 4.58
N LEU A 52 7.09 -17.01 5.64
CA LEU A 52 5.84 -16.47 6.16
C LEU A 52 6.03 -15.09 6.79
N ASN A 53 7.12 -14.87 7.51
CA ASN A 53 7.46 -13.56 8.07
C ASN A 53 7.69 -12.52 6.97
N ASP A 54 8.38 -12.89 5.88
CA ASP A 54 8.59 -12.01 4.74
C ASP A 54 7.28 -11.63 4.05
N LEU A 55 6.33 -12.57 3.94
CA LEU A 55 5.00 -12.30 3.40
C LEU A 55 4.28 -11.27 4.28
N ASN A 56 4.27 -11.47 5.60
CA ASN A 56 3.66 -10.52 6.54
C ASN A 56 4.32 -9.13 6.45
N ASN A 57 5.65 -9.06 6.50
CA ASN A 57 6.41 -7.82 6.37
C ASN A 57 6.12 -7.11 5.04
N SER A 58 5.96 -7.85 3.96
CA SER A 58 5.64 -7.29 2.63
C SER A 58 4.22 -6.71 2.59
N ILE A 59 3.23 -7.41 3.16
CA ILE A 59 1.85 -6.92 3.23
C ILE A 59 1.79 -5.65 4.09
N VAL A 60 2.39 -5.67 5.28
CA VAL A 60 2.41 -4.50 6.18
C VAL A 60 3.13 -3.33 5.53
N ARG A 61 4.27 -3.56 4.88
CA ARG A 61 5.02 -2.51 4.17
C ARG A 61 4.21 -1.93 3.01
N TYR A 62 3.54 -2.77 2.22
CA TYR A 62 2.65 -2.31 1.16
C TYR A 62 1.54 -1.41 1.72
N TYR A 63 0.91 -1.82 2.83
CA TYR A 63 -0.12 -1.01 3.47
C TYR A 63 0.44 0.33 3.98
N LYS A 64 1.55 0.30 4.74
CA LYS A 64 2.13 1.52 5.32
C LYS A 64 2.54 2.52 4.24
N ASN A 65 3.23 2.05 3.22
CA ASN A 65 3.73 2.90 2.13
C ASN A 65 2.60 3.54 1.33
N ASN A 66 1.49 2.83 1.10
CA ASN A 66 0.40 3.38 0.28
C ASN A 66 -0.63 4.17 1.08
N TYR A 67 -0.90 3.83 2.35
CA TYR A 67 -2.05 4.39 3.07
C TYR A 67 -1.68 5.28 4.26
N THR A 68 -0.47 5.16 4.79
CA THR A 68 -0.05 5.94 5.99
C THR A 68 1.10 6.89 5.70
N ASP A 69 1.84 6.67 4.62
CA ASP A 69 3.08 7.40 4.35
C ASP A 69 2.86 8.89 4.06
N GLY A 70 1.82 9.27 3.32
CA GLY A 70 1.54 10.69 3.05
C GLY A 70 1.36 11.52 4.32
N ALA A 71 0.61 11.02 5.30
CA ALA A 71 0.44 11.69 6.59
C ALA A 71 1.74 11.75 7.41
N ARG A 72 2.59 10.72 7.29
CA ARG A 72 3.93 10.71 7.90
C ARG A 72 4.84 11.78 7.29
N GLN A 73 4.84 11.89 5.96
CA GLN A 73 5.59 12.92 5.23
C GLN A 73 5.09 14.33 5.57
N ASP A 74 3.77 14.54 5.59
CA ASP A 74 3.17 15.82 6.01
C ASP A 74 3.62 16.21 7.44
N SER A 75 3.76 15.22 8.33
CA SER A 75 4.26 15.47 9.69
C SER A 75 5.72 15.95 9.67
N TYR A 76 6.58 15.35 8.85
CA TYR A 76 7.97 15.80 8.71
C TYR A 76 8.06 17.20 8.10
N ASP A 77 7.25 17.49 7.07
CA ASP A 77 7.22 18.81 6.43
C ASP A 77 6.85 19.91 7.42
N LEU A 78 5.91 19.61 8.34
CA LEU A 78 5.53 20.51 9.42
C LEU A 78 6.65 20.68 10.45
N PHE A 79 7.27 19.59 10.92
CA PHE A 79 8.34 19.64 11.93
C PHE A 79 9.62 20.31 11.42
N LEU A 80 9.96 20.11 10.15
CA LEU A 80 11.13 20.72 9.51
C LEU A 80 10.88 22.16 9.07
N GLY A 81 9.63 22.65 9.16
CA GLY A 81 9.24 23.99 8.75
C GLY A 81 9.27 24.21 7.24
N ILE A 82 9.23 23.12 6.46
CA ILE A 82 9.05 23.14 4.99
C ILE A 82 7.67 23.71 4.67
N PHE A 83 6.66 23.32 5.46
CA PHE A 83 5.32 23.87 5.38
C PHE A 83 4.99 24.66 6.65
N LYS A 84 4.53 25.90 6.48
CA LYS A 84 4.15 26.82 7.56
C LYS A 84 2.65 27.14 7.45
N PRO A 85 1.79 26.58 8.33
CA PRO A 85 0.33 26.69 8.19
C PRO A 85 -0.20 28.12 8.03
N HIS A 86 0.40 29.09 8.71
CA HIS A 86 -0.04 30.49 8.68
C HIS A 86 0.43 31.26 7.44
N GLN A 87 1.41 30.75 6.70
CA GLN A 87 2.01 31.43 5.53
C GLN A 87 1.60 30.74 4.23
N ASP A 88 1.60 29.40 4.22
CA ASP A 88 1.49 28.60 3.01
C ASP A 88 0.07 28.08 2.73
N ALA A 89 -0.85 28.17 3.71
CA ALA A 89 -2.24 27.72 3.54
C ALA A 89 -3.27 28.81 3.85
N VAL A 90 -4.02 29.20 2.81
CA VAL A 90 -5.25 30.00 2.94
C VAL A 90 -6.46 29.12 3.25
N ASN A 91 -6.46 27.88 2.77
CA ASN A 91 -7.52 26.89 2.95
C ASN A 91 -6.95 25.59 3.52
N THR A 92 -7.80 24.77 4.12
CA THR A 92 -7.38 23.48 4.68
C THR A 92 -6.89 22.53 3.57
N PRO A 93 -5.63 22.04 3.61
CA PRO A 93 -5.08 21.18 2.55
C PRO A 93 -5.60 19.73 2.65
N PHE A 94 -6.27 19.38 3.75
CA PHE A 94 -6.62 18.01 4.08
C PHE A 94 -7.90 17.49 3.41
N ILE A 95 -8.70 18.36 2.80
CA ILE A 95 -9.94 17.99 2.12
C ILE A 95 -9.61 17.18 0.86
N ASP A 96 -10.19 15.99 0.76
CA ASP A 96 -10.07 15.16 -0.43
C ASP A 96 -10.96 15.70 -1.56
N LYS A 97 -10.32 16.11 -2.66
CA LYS A 97 -10.96 16.66 -3.85
C LYS A 97 -11.09 15.64 -4.98
N ARG A 98 -10.76 14.36 -4.76
CA ARG A 98 -10.93 13.31 -5.78
C ARG A 98 -12.42 13.14 -6.15
N PRO A 99 -12.76 12.68 -7.36
CA PRO A 99 -14.13 12.37 -7.73
C PRO A 99 -14.86 11.47 -6.71
N PRO A 100 -16.16 11.70 -6.42
CA PRO A 100 -16.90 10.95 -5.40
C PRO A 100 -16.87 9.43 -5.61
N TYR A 101 -16.90 8.96 -6.86
CA TYR A 101 -16.81 7.54 -7.19
C TYR A 101 -15.54 6.89 -6.61
N ILE A 102 -14.39 7.55 -6.75
CA ILE A 102 -13.09 7.04 -6.26
C ILE A 102 -13.09 6.97 -4.74
N GLN A 103 -13.61 7.99 -4.07
CA GLN A 103 -13.70 8.03 -2.61
C GLN A 103 -14.62 6.92 -2.07
N LEU A 104 -15.73 6.66 -2.77
CA LEU A 104 -16.73 5.67 -2.35
C LEU A 104 -16.38 4.22 -2.72
N LEU A 105 -15.54 4.01 -3.74
CA LEU A 105 -15.28 2.67 -4.29
C LEU A 105 -14.84 1.64 -3.23
N PRO A 106 -13.89 1.93 -2.31
CA PRO A 106 -13.48 0.95 -1.29
C PRO A 106 -14.65 0.53 -0.38
N TYR A 107 -15.54 1.46 -0.05
CA TYR A 107 -16.72 1.18 0.77
C TYR A 107 -17.74 0.34 0.00
N LEU A 108 -17.95 0.62 -1.29
CA LEU A 108 -18.83 -0.18 -2.15
C LEU A 108 -18.31 -1.60 -2.35
N MET A 109 -16.99 -1.77 -2.48
CA MET A 109 -16.38 -3.10 -2.53
C MET A 109 -16.58 -3.85 -1.21
N GLY A 110 -16.33 -3.18 -0.08
CA GLY A 110 -16.55 -3.76 1.25
C GLY A 110 -18.00 -4.20 1.48
N THR A 111 -18.98 -3.36 1.14
CA THR A 111 -20.40 -3.72 1.26
C THR A 111 -20.78 -4.86 0.33
N SER A 112 -20.29 -4.86 -0.92
CA SER A 112 -20.52 -5.96 -1.86
C SER A 112 -19.92 -7.28 -1.36
N LEU A 113 -18.72 -7.25 -0.78
CA LEU A 113 -18.09 -8.43 -0.18
C LEU A 113 -18.88 -8.94 1.03
N LEU A 114 -19.36 -8.04 1.89
CA LEU A 114 -20.20 -8.40 3.04
C LEU A 114 -21.50 -9.06 2.60
N VAL A 115 -22.16 -8.54 1.57
CA VAL A 115 -23.37 -9.14 1.00
C VAL A 115 -23.07 -10.53 0.44
N PHE A 116 -21.96 -10.69 -0.29
CA PHE A 116 -21.52 -11.99 -0.80
C PHE A 116 -21.31 -13.00 0.33
N LEU A 117 -20.57 -12.64 1.38
CA LEU A 117 -20.32 -13.51 2.54
C LEU A 117 -21.61 -13.82 3.32
N ALA A 118 -22.51 -12.85 3.47
CA ALA A 118 -23.79 -13.03 4.13
C ALA A 118 -24.67 -14.06 3.42
N ILE A 119 -24.68 -14.08 2.08
CA ILE A 119 -25.45 -15.07 1.30
C ILE A 119 -24.82 -16.45 1.39
N LEU A 120 -23.48 -16.55 1.44
CA LEU A 120 -22.81 -17.84 1.64
C LEU A 120 -23.11 -18.45 3.01
N TRP A 121 -23.22 -17.61 4.04
CA TRP A 121 -23.47 -18.08 5.41
C TRP A 121 -24.96 -18.28 5.72
N TYR A 122 -25.83 -17.38 5.24
CA TYR A 122 -27.28 -17.41 5.46
C TYR A 122 -28.08 -17.34 4.14
N PRO A 123 -27.98 -18.36 3.27
CA PRO A 123 -28.75 -18.39 2.04
C PRO A 123 -30.25 -18.54 2.32
N ARG A 124 -31.08 -17.77 1.61
CA ARG A 124 -32.52 -18.05 1.58
C ARG A 124 -32.75 -19.28 0.69
N GLY A 125 -32.88 -20.45 1.33
CA GLY A 125 -32.97 -21.74 0.65
C GLY A 125 -31.59 -22.30 0.30
N SER A 126 -31.44 -22.89 -0.89
CA SER A 126 -30.14 -23.37 -1.37
C SER A 126 -29.27 -22.24 -1.91
N VAL A 127 -27.96 -22.30 -1.67
CA VAL A 127 -26.97 -21.39 -2.28
C VAL A 127 -27.04 -21.44 -3.81
N LEU A 128 -27.40 -22.60 -4.37
CA LEU A 128 -27.51 -22.83 -5.81
C LEU A 128 -28.85 -22.33 -6.41
N ASN A 129 -29.73 -21.74 -5.60
CA ASN A 129 -30.93 -21.11 -6.12
C ASN A 129 -30.54 -19.97 -7.08
N TRP A 130 -31.15 -19.93 -8.27
CA TRP A 130 -30.93 -18.89 -9.29
C TRP A 130 -30.90 -17.47 -8.72
N LYS A 131 -31.79 -17.13 -7.77
CA LYS A 131 -31.80 -15.80 -7.14
C LYS A 131 -30.51 -15.52 -6.34
N ASN A 132 -30.02 -16.49 -5.59
CA ASN A 132 -28.78 -16.36 -4.82
C ASN A 132 -27.57 -16.32 -5.76
N LEU A 133 -27.56 -17.17 -6.80
CA LEU A 133 -26.52 -17.18 -7.83
C LEU A 133 -26.41 -15.85 -8.58
N LEU A 134 -27.54 -15.21 -8.92
CA LEU A 134 -27.54 -13.88 -9.55
C LEU A 134 -26.84 -12.83 -8.68
N VAL A 135 -27.17 -12.78 -7.38
CA VAL A 135 -26.58 -11.80 -6.47
C VAL A 135 -25.10 -12.11 -6.21
N ILE A 136 -24.75 -13.38 -6.02
CA ILE A 136 -23.36 -13.82 -5.85
C ILE A 136 -22.53 -13.43 -7.09
N SER A 137 -23.02 -13.76 -8.29
CA SER A 137 -22.37 -13.42 -9.56
C SER A 137 -22.19 -11.91 -9.71
N GLY A 138 -23.23 -11.13 -9.41
CA GLY A 138 -23.16 -9.67 -9.41
C GLY A 138 -22.11 -9.12 -8.46
N CYS A 139 -22.02 -9.63 -7.23
CA CYS A 139 -21.00 -9.22 -6.25
C CYS A 139 -19.59 -9.58 -6.70
N ILE A 140 -19.40 -10.79 -7.24
CA ILE A 140 -18.08 -11.22 -7.76
C ILE A 140 -17.66 -10.35 -8.94
N LEU A 141 -18.54 -10.14 -9.92
CA LEU A 141 -18.25 -9.32 -11.09
C LEU A 141 -17.94 -7.87 -10.71
N PHE A 142 -18.72 -7.29 -9.79
CA PHE A 142 -18.48 -5.94 -9.29
C PHE A 142 -17.12 -5.82 -8.60
N ASN A 143 -16.76 -6.76 -7.72
CA ASN A 143 -15.46 -6.75 -7.04
C ASN A 143 -14.30 -6.96 -8.01
N ILE A 144 -14.42 -7.87 -8.98
CA ILE A 144 -13.39 -8.08 -10.01
C ILE A 144 -13.19 -6.81 -10.83
N LYS A 145 -14.28 -6.19 -11.31
CA LYS A 145 -14.19 -4.93 -12.07
C LYS A 145 -13.57 -3.80 -11.24
N SER A 146 -13.95 -3.69 -9.97
CA SER A 146 -13.41 -2.68 -9.06
C SER A 146 -11.92 -2.90 -8.78
N LEU A 147 -11.48 -4.15 -8.60
CA LEU A 147 -10.06 -4.49 -8.44
C LEU A 147 -9.25 -4.17 -9.70
N LEU A 148 -9.78 -4.46 -10.89
CA LEU A 148 -9.15 -4.09 -12.16
C LEU A 148 -9.04 -2.57 -12.29
N TYR A 149 -10.08 -1.84 -11.87
CA TYR A 149 -10.07 -0.38 -11.88
C TYR A 149 -9.02 0.19 -10.91
N ILE A 150 -8.91 -0.34 -9.70
CA ILE A 150 -7.86 0.05 -8.74
C ILE A 150 -6.48 -0.28 -9.30
N HIS A 151 -6.32 -1.40 -10.01
CA HIS A 151 -5.04 -1.75 -10.63
C HIS A 151 -4.67 -0.78 -11.75
N THR A 152 -5.63 -0.30 -12.55
CA THR A 152 -5.36 0.69 -13.62
C THR A 152 -5.17 2.10 -13.10
N GLU A 153 -5.94 2.50 -12.08
CA GLU A 153 -5.97 3.86 -11.52
C GLU A 153 -5.35 3.90 -10.10
N GLY A 154 -4.31 3.09 -9.89
CA GLY A 154 -3.73 2.86 -8.55
C GLY A 154 -3.27 4.13 -7.84
N TYR A 155 -2.77 5.12 -8.59
CA TYR A 155 -2.38 6.43 -8.04
C TYR A 155 -3.53 7.14 -7.31
N GLN A 156 -4.79 6.87 -7.65
CA GLN A 156 -5.93 7.49 -6.98
C GLN A 156 -6.19 6.90 -5.59
N PHE A 157 -5.70 5.71 -5.29
CA PHE A 157 -5.97 4.98 -4.05
C PHE A 157 -4.82 5.04 -3.05
N VAL A 158 -3.78 5.81 -3.36
CA VAL A 158 -2.66 6.10 -2.46
C VAL A 158 -2.98 7.35 -1.63
N ASN A 159 -2.57 7.33 -0.36
CA ASN A 159 -2.58 8.49 0.52
C ASN A 159 -1.30 9.29 0.31
N TRP A 160 -1.32 10.16 -0.69
CA TRP A 160 -0.22 11.08 -1.01
C TRP A 160 -0.07 12.18 0.04
N PRO A 161 1.15 12.72 0.24
CA PRO A 161 1.34 13.93 1.05
C PRO A 161 0.54 15.09 0.47
N LYS A 162 0.03 15.94 1.36
CA LYS A 162 -0.87 17.06 1.02
C LYS A 162 -0.22 18.42 1.22
N LEU A 163 0.86 18.50 2.01
CA LEU A 163 1.53 19.76 2.32
C LEU A 163 2.59 20.13 1.29
N TYR A 164 3.35 19.16 0.81
CA TYR A 164 4.40 19.34 -0.19
C TYR A 164 4.10 18.58 -1.48
N GLN A 165 4.31 19.21 -2.64
CA GLN A 165 4.09 18.58 -3.94
C GLN A 165 5.31 17.74 -4.35
N LEU A 166 5.08 16.49 -4.72
CA LEU A 166 6.12 15.56 -5.18
C LEU A 166 6.44 15.77 -6.66
N ASP A 167 7.72 15.78 -7.02
CA ASP A 167 8.22 16.02 -8.39
C ASP A 167 7.82 14.96 -9.43
N TYR A 168 7.35 13.80 -8.97
CA TYR A 168 6.91 12.69 -9.83
C TYR A 168 5.39 12.51 -9.83
N LEU A 169 4.66 13.31 -9.04
CA LEU A 169 3.22 13.22 -8.89
C LEU A 169 2.56 14.46 -9.52
N LYS A 170 1.91 14.24 -10.66
CA LYS A 170 1.11 15.25 -11.34
C LYS A 170 -0.29 15.28 -10.74
N LYS A 171 -0.77 16.46 -10.39
CA LYS A 171 -2.14 16.71 -9.97
C LYS A 171 -2.87 17.45 -11.08
N SER A 172 -3.83 16.80 -11.73
CA SER A 172 -4.63 17.37 -12.81
C SER A 172 -6.07 17.63 -12.36
N ASP A 173 -6.63 18.75 -12.79
CA ASP A 173 -8.04 19.07 -12.54
C ASP A 173 -8.91 18.38 -13.61
N VAL A 174 -9.97 17.71 -13.15
CA VAL A 174 -10.93 17.00 -13.99
C VAL A 174 -12.19 17.84 -14.14
N PHE A 175 -12.59 18.06 -15.39
CA PHE A 175 -13.80 18.79 -15.75
C PHE A 175 -14.80 17.85 -16.45
N ASP A 176 -16.09 18.09 -16.23
CA ASP A 176 -17.18 17.39 -16.90
C ASP A 176 -17.31 17.84 -18.37
N ALA A 177 -18.16 17.16 -19.14
CA ALA A 177 -18.46 17.51 -20.53
C ALA A 177 -18.99 18.94 -20.68
N GLU A 178 -19.67 19.46 -19.64
CA GLU A 178 -20.19 20.83 -19.55
C GLU A 178 -19.13 21.83 -19.02
N GLY A 179 -17.89 21.40 -18.81
CA GLY A 179 -16.80 22.24 -18.31
C GLY A 179 -16.84 22.52 -16.80
N LYS A 180 -17.71 21.83 -16.05
CA LYS A 180 -17.80 21.97 -14.59
C LYS A 180 -16.68 21.20 -13.91
N PHE A 181 -16.01 21.80 -12.93
CA PHE A 181 -15.01 21.10 -12.12
C PHE A 181 -15.63 19.92 -11.34
N VAL A 182 -15.07 18.73 -11.53
CA VAL A 182 -15.53 17.48 -10.90
C VAL A 182 -14.60 17.08 -9.75
N GLY A 183 -13.30 17.29 -9.89
CA GLY A 183 -12.33 16.93 -8.87
C GLY A 183 -10.90 16.93 -9.38
N ILE A 184 -9.99 16.37 -8.58
CA ILE A 184 -8.58 16.21 -8.92
C ILE A 184 -8.25 14.75 -9.26
N LYS A 185 -7.28 14.55 -10.14
CA LYS A 185 -6.72 13.25 -10.49
C LYS A 185 -5.21 13.25 -10.26
N TYR A 186 -4.70 12.15 -9.71
CA TYR A 186 -3.27 11.93 -9.50
C TYR A 186 -2.67 11.09 -10.62
N GLU A 187 -1.63 11.56 -11.29
CA GLU A 187 -0.99 10.84 -12.39
C GLU A 187 0.53 10.86 -12.23
N GLU A 188 1.21 9.90 -12.84
CA GLU A 188 2.67 9.92 -12.92
C GLU A 188 3.10 11.09 -13.83
N GLN A 189 4.13 11.81 -13.42
CA GLN A 189 4.67 12.89 -14.24
C GLN A 189 5.46 12.34 -15.43
N ASP A 190 5.13 12.78 -16.64
CA ASP A 190 5.69 12.28 -17.91
C ASP A 190 7.23 12.32 -17.98
N ASN A 191 7.84 13.28 -17.27
CA ASN A 191 9.29 13.49 -17.24
C ASN A 191 10.00 12.61 -16.20
N PHE A 192 9.26 11.98 -15.29
CA PHE A 192 9.82 11.09 -14.29
C PHE A 192 9.84 9.66 -14.84
N LYS A 193 10.79 9.37 -15.74
CA LYS A 193 11.04 7.98 -16.14
C LYS A 193 11.62 7.24 -14.94
N THR A 194 10.80 6.42 -14.28
CA THR A 194 11.34 5.37 -13.42
C THR A 194 12.34 4.56 -14.24
N ILE A 195 13.61 4.54 -13.83
CA ILE A 195 14.59 3.64 -14.46
C ILE A 195 14.03 2.25 -14.24
N GLY A 196 13.45 1.67 -15.29
CA GLY A 196 12.74 0.41 -15.22
C GLY A 196 13.62 -0.59 -14.48
N LYS A 197 13.10 -1.13 -13.36
CA LYS A 197 13.77 -2.20 -12.63
C LYS A 197 14.16 -3.27 -13.64
N LYS A 198 15.46 -3.40 -13.93
CA LYS A 198 15.98 -4.59 -14.60
C LYS A 198 15.47 -5.76 -13.78
N LYS A 199 14.63 -6.60 -14.39
CA LYS A 199 14.32 -7.93 -13.88
C LYS A 199 15.64 -8.68 -13.85
N ASN A 200 16.30 -8.69 -12.69
CA ASN A 200 17.33 -9.67 -12.37
C ASN A 200 16.63 -10.94 -11.90
#